data_AF-I3SM13-F1
#
_entry.id   AF-I3SM13-F1
#
_cell.length_a   1.000
_cell.length_b   1.000
_cell.length_c   1.000
_cell.angle_alpha   90.00
_cell.angle_beta   90.00
_cell.angle_gamma   90.00
#
_symmetry.space_group_name_H-M   'P 1'
#
loop_
_entity.id
_entity.type
_entity.pdbx_description
1 polymer ?
#
loop_
_entity_poly.entity_id
_entity_poly.type
_entity_poly.pdbx_seq_one_letter_code
_entity_poly.pdbx_strand_id
1 'polypeptide(L)'
;MEEDVMGCEPGLVYFEDGSYSGGPVDISVGADDDSKYYITPTFKFEQCLVKGYHKRIRIVHTIEFINGGSEIQIMRVAVYEEEWASPTCVDDMSDMDFDLKPFSQRKRTKPSELTGSWKVFEISATPIYGEETKAEEEGSNAAPYVYLCTETLKKRSSPDSANYFGEEERLDMQDMTVLWLPGGVTCYVDINKDGILCIGVGWYSDEGINLVMERDYGLDGKLKDVRWKSEMKRRWSNPPNV
;
A
#
# COMPACT_ATOMS: atom_id res chain seq x y z
N MET A 1 -15.33 19.69 9.94
CA MET A 1 -14.51 19.38 8.75
C MET A 1 -13.09 19.62 9.21
N GLU A 2 -12.34 18.57 9.49
CA GLU A 2 -10.91 18.72 9.78
C GLU A 2 -10.28 19.24 8.49
N GLU A 3 -9.55 20.35 8.56
CA GLU A 3 -8.83 20.87 7.41
C GLU A 3 -7.79 19.82 7.00
N ASP A 4 -7.93 19.24 5.80
CA ASP A 4 -6.92 18.36 5.17
C ASP A 4 -5.69 19.22 4.80
N VAL A 5 -4.98 19.72 5.81
CA VAL A 5 -3.66 20.29 5.63
C VAL A 5 -2.72 19.10 5.56
N MET A 6 -2.36 18.71 4.34
CA MET A 6 -1.22 17.81 4.07
C MET A 6 0.05 18.53 4.50
N GLY A 7 0.28 18.62 5.81
CA GLY A 7 1.57 19.01 6.36
C GLY A 7 2.63 18.05 5.83
N CYS A 8 3.87 18.52 5.71
CA CYS A 8 5.02 17.66 5.44
C CYS A 8 5.27 16.75 6.64
N GLU A 9 4.37 15.79 6.88
CA GLU A 9 4.53 14.80 7.94
C GLU A 9 5.78 13.97 7.66
N PRO A 10 6.67 13.77 8.65
CA PRO A 10 7.84 12.94 8.47
C PRO A 10 7.45 11.53 8.01
N GLY A 11 7.96 11.11 6.85
CA GLY A 11 7.66 9.78 6.28
C GLY A 11 6.48 9.74 5.30
N LEU A 12 6.00 10.90 4.87
CA LEU A 12 5.08 11.01 3.73
C LEU A 12 5.85 10.92 2.40
N VAL A 13 5.46 9.98 1.55
CA VAL A 13 6.07 9.72 0.23
C VAL A 13 5.02 9.87 -0.85
N TYR A 14 5.30 10.69 -1.86
CA TYR A 14 4.42 10.91 -3.01
C TYR A 14 4.95 10.24 -4.27
N PHE A 15 4.02 9.86 -5.14
CA PHE A 15 4.25 9.37 -6.49
C PHE A 15 3.60 10.30 -7.52
N GLU A 16 4.06 10.22 -8.77
CA GLU A 16 3.68 11.16 -9.84
C GLU A 16 2.18 11.16 -10.17
N ASP A 17 1.49 10.04 -9.94
CA ASP A 17 0.05 9.88 -10.20
C ASP A 17 -0.85 10.48 -9.10
N GLY A 18 -0.23 11.04 -8.04
CA GLY A 18 -0.93 11.54 -6.85
C GLY A 18 -1.15 10.48 -5.77
N SER A 19 -0.72 9.23 -5.99
CA SER A 19 -0.66 8.21 -4.95
C SER A 19 0.37 8.61 -3.88
N TYR A 20 0.13 8.22 -2.62
CA TYR A 20 1.05 8.50 -1.54
C TYR A 20 1.01 7.47 -0.41
N SER A 21 2.08 7.42 0.37
CA SER A 21 2.21 6.62 1.59
C SER A 21 2.65 7.49 2.75
N GLY A 22 1.82 7.57 3.79
CA GLY A 22 2.09 8.25 5.06
C GLY A 22 2.24 7.25 6.22
N GLY A 23 3.09 7.57 7.18
CA GLY A 23 3.38 6.73 8.34
C GLY A 23 4.71 7.13 8.99
N PRO A 24 5.06 6.52 10.14
CA PRO A 24 6.30 6.83 10.84
C PRO A 24 7.54 6.52 9.98
N VAL A 25 8.61 7.30 10.15
CA VAL A 25 9.94 6.97 9.58
C VAL A 25 10.67 5.94 10.47
N ASP A 26 10.34 5.93 11.76
CA ASP A 26 10.94 5.08 12.78
C ASP A 26 9.82 4.54 13.69
N ILE A 27 9.70 3.22 13.74
CA ILE A 27 8.84 2.48 14.65
C ILE A 27 9.72 2.09 15.83
N SER A 28 9.34 2.50 17.04
CA SER A 28 10.06 2.11 18.25
C SER A 28 9.95 0.60 18.48
N VAL A 29 10.95 -0.15 18.03
CA VAL A 29 11.10 -1.61 18.23
C VAL A 29 12.17 -1.85 19.31
N GLY A 30 11.86 -2.61 20.37
CA GLY A 30 12.80 -2.86 21.47
C GLY A 30 12.18 -2.94 22.88
N ALA A 31 13.02 -2.85 23.91
CA ALA A 31 12.65 -3.05 25.33
C ALA A 31 11.73 -1.95 25.87
N ASP A 32 10.48 -1.94 25.41
CA ASP A 32 9.42 -1.26 26.12
C ASP A 32 9.18 -1.97 27.46
N ASP A 33 9.12 -1.16 28.51
CA ASP A 33 8.80 -1.62 29.85
C ASP A 33 7.28 -1.78 29.93
N ASP A 34 6.80 -3.00 29.63
CA ASP A 34 5.38 -3.39 29.71
C ASP A 34 4.76 -3.19 31.11
N SER A 35 5.56 -2.78 32.11
CA SER A 35 5.06 -2.40 33.44
C SER A 35 4.21 -1.11 33.43
N LYS A 36 4.24 -0.31 32.34
CA LYS A 36 3.34 0.83 32.15
C LYS A 36 2.03 0.37 31.51
N TYR A 37 1.11 -0.06 32.36
CA TYR A 37 -0.22 -0.63 32.09
C TYR A 37 -1.19 0.09 31.11
N TYR A 38 -0.80 1.13 30.36
CA TYR A 38 -1.78 1.97 29.65
C TYR A 38 -1.45 2.46 28.24
N ILE A 39 -0.27 2.24 27.66
CA ILE A 39 0.00 2.72 26.28
C ILE A 39 0.92 1.74 25.54
N THR A 40 0.34 0.74 24.88
CA THR A 40 1.04 0.07 23.78
C THR A 40 1.12 1.05 22.61
N PRO A 41 2.28 1.22 21.94
CA PRO A 41 2.39 2.15 20.84
C PRO A 41 1.56 1.66 19.64
N THR A 42 0.51 2.40 19.31
CA THR A 42 -0.27 2.21 18.07
C THR A 42 0.19 3.20 17.01
N PHE A 43 0.50 2.69 15.82
CA PHE A 43 0.91 3.51 14.68
C PHE A 43 -0.17 3.56 13.61
N LYS A 44 -0.31 4.73 12.98
CA LYS A 44 -1.19 4.96 11.84
C LYS A 44 -0.36 4.90 10.57
N PHE A 45 -0.80 4.10 9.60
CA PHE A 45 -0.24 4.06 8.25
C PHE A 45 -1.35 4.38 7.26
N GLU A 46 -1.09 5.29 6.35
CA GLU A 46 -2.07 5.76 5.38
C GLU A 46 -1.52 5.57 3.97
N GLN A 47 -2.21 4.81 3.14
CA GLN A 47 -1.79 4.54 1.76
C GLN A 47 -2.93 4.92 0.83
N CYS A 48 -2.63 5.80 -0.12
CA CYS A 48 -3.57 6.30 -1.11
C CYS A 48 -3.15 5.83 -2.50
N LEU A 49 -4.08 5.16 -3.20
CA LEU A 49 -3.92 4.73 -4.57
C LEU A 49 -4.87 5.54 -5.46
N VAL A 50 -4.32 6.18 -6.48
CA VAL A 50 -5.09 6.99 -7.44
C VAL A 50 -5.31 6.21 -8.74
N LYS A 51 -6.55 6.22 -9.22
CA LYS A 51 -6.94 5.65 -10.52
C LYS A 51 -7.51 6.77 -11.41
N GLY A 52 -6.88 7.00 -12.55
CA GLY A 52 -7.40 7.90 -13.59
C GLY A 52 -7.49 9.39 -13.18
N TYR A 53 -6.73 9.83 -12.17
CA TYR A 53 -6.66 11.22 -11.66
C TYR A 53 -7.93 11.83 -11.08
N HIS A 54 -9.07 11.14 -11.12
CA HIS A 54 -10.34 11.62 -10.55
C HIS A 54 -10.88 10.71 -9.46
N LYS A 55 -10.28 9.53 -9.25
CA LYS A 55 -10.73 8.59 -8.25
C LYS A 55 -9.55 8.13 -7.41
N ARG A 56 -9.72 8.11 -6.09
CA ARG A 56 -8.72 7.61 -5.18
C ARG A 56 -9.34 6.69 -4.15
N ILE A 57 -8.55 5.75 -3.67
CA ILE A 57 -8.85 5.00 -2.48
C ILE A 57 -7.77 5.28 -1.44
N ARG A 58 -8.20 5.57 -0.22
CA ARG A 58 -7.34 5.89 0.90
C ARG A 58 -7.59 4.89 2.01
N ILE A 59 -6.55 4.17 2.36
CA ILE A 59 -6.60 3.06 3.29
C ILE A 59 -5.74 3.41 4.50
N VAL A 60 -6.36 3.37 5.68
CA VAL A 60 -5.71 3.69 6.95
C VAL A 60 -5.66 2.44 7.80
N HIS A 61 -4.43 1.96 8.05
CA HIS A 61 -4.14 0.93 9.04
C HIS A 61 -3.81 1.56 10.39
N THR A 62 -4.41 1.04 11.44
CA THR A 62 -3.98 1.28 12.82
C THR A 62 -3.43 -0.05 13.34
N ILE A 63 -2.14 -0.08 13.61
CA ILE A 63 -1.40 -1.30 13.98
C ILE A 63 -0.78 -1.10 15.35
N GLU A 64 -0.95 -2.09 16.22
CA GLU A 64 -0.34 -2.16 17.54
C GLU A 64 0.89 -3.08 17.49
N PHE A 65 1.98 -2.63 18.11
CA PHE A 65 3.23 -3.39 18.26
C PHE A 65 3.42 -3.76 19.72
N ILE A 66 3.18 -5.02 20.03
CA ILE A 66 3.19 -5.58 21.38
C ILE A 66 4.58 -6.16 21.68
N ASN A 67 5.02 -6.11 22.93
CA ASN A 67 6.30 -6.68 23.40
C ASN A 67 7.48 -6.22 22.53
N GLY A 68 7.57 -4.90 22.29
CA GLY A 68 8.64 -4.32 21.48
C GLY A 68 8.60 -4.67 20.00
N GLY A 69 7.43 -5.07 19.47
CA GLY A 69 7.23 -5.44 18.06
C GLY A 69 7.39 -6.92 17.74
N SER A 70 7.51 -7.78 18.76
CA SER A 70 7.52 -9.24 18.56
C SER A 70 6.15 -9.83 18.27
N GLU A 71 5.08 -9.12 18.62
CA GLU A 71 3.72 -9.41 18.22
C GLU A 71 3.09 -8.17 17.57
N ILE A 72 2.48 -8.34 16.41
CA ILE A 72 1.90 -7.26 15.60
C ILE A 72 0.41 -7.53 15.43
N GLN A 73 -0.42 -6.58 15.83
CA GLN A 73 -1.87 -6.69 15.74
C GLN A 73 -2.48 -5.55 14.92
N ILE A 74 -3.25 -5.90 13.89
CA ILE A 74 -4.06 -4.92 13.15
C ILE A 74 -5.30 -4.59 13.97
N MET A 75 -5.37 -3.38 14.51
CA MET A 75 -6.48 -2.92 15.35
C MET A 75 -7.65 -2.42 14.51
N ARG A 76 -7.37 -1.70 13.43
CA ARG A 76 -8.39 -1.12 12.55
C ARG A 76 -7.87 -0.97 11.13
N VAL A 77 -8.76 -1.21 10.17
CA VAL A 77 -8.61 -0.79 8.78
C VAL A 77 -9.79 0.09 8.41
N ALA A 78 -9.52 1.31 7.95
CA ALA A 78 -10.53 2.19 7.37
C ALA A 78 -10.24 2.40 5.88
N VAL A 79 -11.29 2.32 5.06
CA VAL A 79 -11.18 2.48 3.61
C VAL A 79 -12.11 3.60 3.19
N TYR A 80 -11.56 4.61 2.54
CA TYR A 80 -12.29 5.73 1.96
C TYR A 80 -12.12 5.64 0.45
N GLU A 81 -13.22 5.73 -0.28
CA GLU A 81 -13.19 5.93 -1.73
C GLU A 81 -13.70 7.33 -2.00
N GLU A 82 -12.91 8.09 -2.73
CA GLU A 82 -13.12 9.49 -2.96
C GLU A 82 -13.08 9.71 -4.47
N GLU A 83 -14.06 10.46 -4.97
CA GLU A 83 -14.17 10.82 -6.37
C GLU A 83 -14.18 12.33 -6.47
N TRP A 84 -13.37 12.85 -7.38
CA TRP A 84 -13.29 14.27 -7.63
C TRP A 84 -14.55 14.71 -8.37
N ALA A 85 -15.33 15.53 -7.69
CA ALA A 85 -16.64 15.98 -8.10
C ALA A 85 -16.60 16.92 -9.31
N SER A 86 -15.78 17.98 -9.25
CA SER A 86 -15.79 19.09 -10.21
C SER A 86 -14.70 20.11 -9.86
N PRO A 87 -14.19 20.94 -10.81
CA PRO A 87 -13.24 22.00 -10.48
C PRO A 87 -13.93 23.21 -9.82
N THR A 88 -15.26 23.28 -9.86
CA THR A 88 -16.05 24.36 -9.28
C THR A 88 -16.57 23.97 -7.90
N CYS A 89 -16.52 24.92 -6.96
CA CYS A 89 -17.26 24.82 -5.70
C CYS A 89 -18.76 24.78 -6.04
N VAL A 90 -19.37 23.60 -5.96
CA VAL A 90 -20.78 23.41 -6.31
C VAL A 90 -21.60 23.79 -5.07
N ASP A 91 -22.22 24.97 -5.09
CA ASP A 91 -23.13 25.41 -4.02
C ASP A 91 -24.43 24.57 -3.99
N ASP A 92 -24.74 23.86 -5.09
CA ASP A 92 -25.96 23.07 -5.26
C ASP A 92 -25.66 21.57 -5.33
N MET A 93 -25.84 20.88 -4.21
CA MET A 93 -25.60 19.43 -4.06
C MET A 93 -26.65 18.56 -4.80
N SER A 94 -27.67 19.17 -5.41
CA SER A 94 -28.81 18.46 -6.01
C SER A 94 -28.51 17.77 -7.35
N ASP A 95 -27.44 18.17 -8.04
CA ASP A 95 -27.09 17.66 -9.38
C ASP A 95 -25.95 16.61 -9.37
N MET A 96 -25.49 16.18 -8.20
CA MET A 96 -24.41 15.21 -8.08
C MET A 96 -24.93 13.82 -7.72
N ASP A 97 -25.39 13.08 -8.73
CA ASP A 97 -25.66 11.65 -8.60
C ASP A 97 -24.33 10.86 -8.56
N PHE A 98 -23.78 10.66 -7.37
CA PHE A 98 -22.66 9.74 -7.16
C PHE A 98 -23.18 8.29 -7.09
N ASP A 99 -22.81 7.41 -8.03
CA ASP A 99 -23.11 5.96 -7.95
C ASP A 99 -22.13 5.24 -7.00
N LEU A 100 -21.85 5.84 -5.83
CA LEU A 100 -20.99 5.26 -4.80
C LEU A 100 -21.79 4.28 -3.95
N LYS A 101 -21.78 3.01 -4.35
CA LYS A 101 -22.34 1.93 -3.52
C LYS A 101 -21.48 1.74 -2.27
N PRO A 102 -22.06 1.60 -1.07
CA PRO A 102 -21.30 1.30 0.14
C PRO A 102 -20.39 0.08 -0.07
N PHE A 103 -19.15 0.15 0.43
CA PHE A 103 -18.19 -0.96 0.30
C PHE A 103 -18.79 -2.30 0.75
N SER A 104 -19.55 -2.32 1.85
CA SER A 104 -20.20 -3.52 2.38
C SER A 104 -21.14 -4.24 1.40
N GLN A 105 -21.64 -3.55 0.38
CA GLN A 105 -22.53 -4.12 -0.65
C GLN A 105 -21.79 -4.60 -1.91
N ARG A 106 -20.48 -4.33 -2.00
CA ARG A 106 -19.66 -4.71 -3.14
C ARG A 106 -19.11 -6.13 -2.97
N LYS A 107 -18.77 -6.76 -4.09
CA LYS A 107 -18.13 -8.08 -4.07
C LYS A 107 -16.71 -7.96 -3.50
N ARG A 108 -16.29 -8.98 -2.76
CA ARG A 108 -14.89 -9.18 -2.39
C ARG A 108 -14.17 -9.87 -3.53
N THR A 109 -12.94 -9.44 -3.79
CA THR A 109 -12.04 -10.10 -4.73
C THR A 109 -11.75 -11.50 -4.25
N LYS A 110 -11.75 -12.46 -5.18
CA LYS A 110 -11.34 -13.83 -4.88
C LYS A 110 -9.86 -14.02 -5.22
N PRO A 111 -9.08 -14.80 -4.46
CA PRO A 111 -7.69 -15.10 -4.80
C PRO A 111 -7.49 -15.60 -6.24
N SER A 112 -8.45 -16.38 -6.75
CA SER A 112 -8.45 -16.88 -8.14
C SER A 112 -8.49 -15.78 -9.20
N GLU A 113 -9.05 -14.61 -8.88
CA GLU A 113 -9.09 -13.46 -9.78
C GLU A 113 -7.70 -12.82 -9.93
N LEU A 114 -6.81 -13.00 -8.94
CA LEU A 114 -5.43 -12.55 -9.01
C LEU A 114 -4.47 -13.58 -9.66
N THR A 115 -4.91 -14.83 -9.86
CA THR A 115 -4.11 -15.86 -10.55
C THR A 115 -3.88 -15.51 -12.02
N GLY A 116 -2.66 -15.72 -12.52
CA GLY A 116 -2.26 -15.47 -13.91
C GLY A 116 -0.90 -14.79 -14.03
N SER A 117 -0.52 -14.45 -15.26
CA SER A 117 0.68 -13.65 -15.55
C SER A 117 0.35 -12.16 -15.54
N TRP A 118 1.21 -11.38 -14.91
CA TRP A 118 1.07 -9.95 -14.69
C TRP A 118 2.32 -9.24 -15.21
N LYS A 119 2.10 -8.14 -15.91
CA LYS A 119 3.16 -7.17 -16.19
C LYS A 119 3.13 -6.14 -15.08
N VAL A 120 4.25 -5.96 -14.38
CA VAL A 120 4.34 -5.12 -13.19
C VAL A 120 5.31 -3.98 -13.47
N PHE A 121 4.82 -2.76 -13.32
CA PHE A 121 5.63 -1.55 -13.29
C PHE A 121 5.72 -1.12 -11.83
N GLU A 122 6.94 -1.02 -11.30
CA GLU A 122 7.20 -0.72 -9.90
C GLU A 122 8.06 0.54 -9.82
N ILE A 123 7.64 1.47 -8.96
CA ILE A 123 8.42 2.64 -8.56
C ILE A 123 8.70 2.47 -7.06
N SER A 124 9.97 2.35 -6.70
CA SER A 124 10.40 2.33 -5.30
C SER A 124 10.95 3.70 -4.89
N ALA A 125 10.76 4.07 -3.63
CA ALA A 125 11.23 5.29 -3.01
C ALA A 125 11.96 4.95 -1.71
N THR A 126 13.29 5.01 -1.76
CA THR A 126 14.17 4.59 -0.67
C THR A 126 14.70 5.82 0.08
N PRO A 127 14.45 5.96 1.39
CA PRO A 127 14.98 7.08 2.17
C PRO A 127 16.50 6.99 2.34
N ILE A 128 17.19 8.13 2.26
CA ILE A 128 18.62 8.23 2.56
C ILE A 128 18.80 8.68 4.01
N TYR A 129 19.43 7.83 4.81
CA TYR A 129 19.86 8.15 6.16
C TYR A 129 21.34 8.56 6.15
N GLY A 130 21.66 9.80 6.57
CA GLY A 130 23.04 10.32 6.63
C GLY A 130 23.31 11.12 7.91
N GLU A 131 24.59 11.27 8.28
CA GLU A 131 25.00 12.18 9.38
C GLU A 131 24.99 13.66 8.95
N GLU A 132 25.09 13.94 7.65
CA GLU A 132 25.14 15.30 7.07
C GLU A 132 23.77 15.97 6.87
N THR A 133 22.65 15.24 7.00
CA THR A 133 21.29 15.82 6.92
C THR A 133 20.89 16.61 8.17
N LYS A 134 21.78 16.74 9.17
CA LYS A 134 21.57 17.63 10.32
C LYS A 134 21.91 19.10 10.03
N ALA A 135 22.51 19.42 8.88
CA ALA A 135 23.15 20.72 8.68
C ALA A 135 22.40 21.71 7.78
N GLU A 136 21.43 21.31 6.94
CA GLU A 136 20.80 22.26 6.02
C GLU A 136 19.28 22.07 5.95
N GLU A 137 18.58 23.16 6.30
CA GLU A 137 17.13 23.40 6.27
C GLU A 137 16.35 23.05 7.56
N GLU A 138 16.38 23.98 8.52
CA GLU A 138 15.43 24.15 9.64
C GLU A 138 13.98 24.44 9.17
N GLY A 139 13.49 23.74 8.15
CA GLY A 139 12.16 23.92 7.57
C GLY A 139 11.57 22.70 6.85
N SER A 140 12.35 21.62 6.62
CA SER A 140 11.90 20.41 5.95
C SER A 140 12.35 19.17 6.73
N ASN A 141 11.47 18.64 7.59
CA ASN A 141 11.69 17.41 8.36
C ASN A 141 11.66 16.12 7.51
N ALA A 142 11.81 16.21 6.18
CA ALA A 142 11.67 15.07 5.28
C ALA A 142 13.04 14.51 4.88
N ALA A 143 13.27 13.22 5.14
CA ALA A 143 14.43 12.51 4.60
C ALA A 143 14.38 12.55 3.06
N PRO A 144 15.49 12.81 2.35
CA PRO A 144 15.50 12.73 0.89
C PRO A 144 15.30 11.28 0.44
N TYR A 145 14.57 11.10 -0.67
CA TYR A 145 14.25 9.79 -1.26
C TYR A 145 14.92 9.60 -2.61
N VAL A 146 15.43 8.39 -2.87
CA VAL A 146 15.87 7.94 -4.19
C VAL A 146 14.76 7.14 -4.83
N TYR A 147 14.39 7.50 -6.05
CA TYR A 147 13.36 6.81 -6.81
C TYR A 147 13.98 5.87 -7.86
N LEU A 148 13.50 4.64 -7.92
CA LEU A 148 13.88 3.65 -8.93
C LEU A 148 12.64 3.09 -9.61
N CYS A 149 12.66 3.05 -10.94
CA CYS A 149 11.59 2.47 -11.75
C CYS A 149 12.05 1.14 -12.35
N THR A 150 11.25 0.09 -12.19
CA THR A 150 11.52 -1.24 -12.74
C THR A 150 10.29 -1.83 -13.42
N GLU A 151 10.53 -2.71 -14.39
CA GLU A 151 9.49 -3.45 -15.10
C GLU A 151 9.79 -4.95 -14.99
N THR A 152 8.81 -5.74 -14.54
CA THR A 152 8.95 -7.19 -14.34
C THR A 152 7.72 -7.96 -14.81
N LEU A 153 7.89 -9.25 -15.08
CA LEU A 153 6.79 -10.20 -15.31
C LEU A 153 6.64 -11.09 -14.08
N LYS A 154 5.45 -11.09 -13.47
CA LYS A 154 5.12 -11.91 -12.29
C LYS A 154 4.04 -12.92 -12.63
N LYS A 155 4.17 -14.15 -12.13
CA LYS A 155 3.11 -15.17 -12.25
C LYS A 155 2.60 -15.58 -10.89
N ARG A 156 1.29 -15.40 -10.72
CA ARG A 156 0.53 -15.86 -9.56
C ARG A 156 -0.11 -17.19 -9.90
N SER A 157 0.39 -18.27 -9.32
CA SER A 157 -0.16 -19.63 -9.46
C SER A 157 -1.23 -19.90 -8.41
N SER A 158 -2.25 -20.66 -8.77
CA SER A 158 -3.07 -21.36 -7.78
C SER A 158 -2.25 -22.49 -7.15
N PRO A 159 -2.56 -22.94 -5.91
CA PRO A 159 -1.85 -24.05 -5.27
C PRO A 159 -1.78 -25.32 -6.15
N ASP A 160 -2.75 -25.53 -7.04
CA ASP A 160 -2.83 -26.72 -7.91
C ASP A 160 -2.04 -26.63 -9.24
N SER A 161 -1.39 -25.51 -9.56
CA SER A 161 -0.78 -25.31 -10.88
C SER A 161 0.75 -25.37 -10.86
N ALA A 162 1.32 -26.45 -11.40
CA ALA A 162 2.77 -26.70 -11.49
C ALA A 162 3.38 -26.37 -12.87
N ASN A 163 2.79 -25.44 -13.66
CA ASN A 163 3.27 -25.14 -15.01
C ASN A 163 4.10 -23.83 -15.04
N TYR A 164 5.37 -23.97 -15.40
CA TYR A 164 6.43 -22.96 -15.28
C TYR A 164 6.85 -22.38 -16.65
N PHE A 165 7.14 -21.08 -16.69
CA PHE A 165 7.89 -20.44 -17.78
C PHE A 165 8.96 -19.52 -17.15
N GLY A 166 10.20 -19.59 -17.66
CA GLY A 166 11.43 -19.41 -16.86
C GLY A 166 11.74 -18.03 -16.25
N GLU A 167 11.17 -16.91 -16.72
CA GLU A 167 11.50 -15.56 -16.23
C GLU A 167 10.49 -14.97 -15.22
N GLU A 168 9.45 -15.70 -14.83
CA GLU A 168 8.37 -15.16 -13.98
C GLU A 168 8.71 -15.25 -12.48
N GLU A 169 8.72 -14.12 -11.78
CA GLU A 169 8.87 -14.09 -10.31
C GLU A 169 7.64 -14.74 -9.63
N ARG A 170 7.88 -15.69 -8.71
CA ARG A 170 6.82 -16.30 -7.90
C ARG A 170 6.52 -15.39 -6.72
N LEU A 171 5.28 -14.91 -6.66
CA LEU A 171 4.75 -14.24 -5.48
C LEU A 171 3.70 -15.16 -4.86
N ASP A 172 4.09 -15.89 -3.80
CA ASP A 172 3.17 -16.75 -3.09
C ASP A 172 2.38 -15.91 -2.08
N MET A 173 1.23 -15.41 -2.52
CA MET A 173 0.30 -14.71 -1.63
C MET A 173 -0.28 -15.62 -0.53
N GLN A 174 0.08 -16.91 -0.48
CA GLN A 174 -0.40 -17.85 0.55
C GLN A 174 0.33 -17.71 1.89
N ASP A 175 1.58 -17.25 1.89
CA ASP A 175 2.34 -17.04 3.14
C ASP A 175 1.94 -15.73 3.85
N MET A 176 1.25 -14.82 3.14
CA MET A 176 0.78 -13.55 3.68
C MET A 176 -0.67 -13.64 4.17
N THR A 177 -0.93 -13.16 5.39
CA THR A 177 -2.30 -13.02 5.89
C THR A 177 -2.97 -11.81 5.24
N VAL A 178 -3.67 -12.04 4.13
CA VAL A 178 -4.37 -10.99 3.36
C VAL A 178 -5.79 -10.76 3.87
N LEU A 179 -6.12 -9.52 4.20
CA LEU A 179 -7.47 -9.02 4.41
C LEU A 179 -8.13 -8.73 3.05
N TRP A 180 -9.07 -9.60 2.66
CA TRP A 180 -9.88 -9.44 1.44
C TRP A 180 -11.10 -8.57 1.74
N LEU A 181 -10.98 -7.27 1.45
CA LEU A 181 -12.03 -6.30 1.66
C LEU A 181 -12.91 -6.16 0.40
N PRO A 182 -14.16 -5.70 0.55
CA PRO A 182 -15.01 -5.44 -0.60
C PRO A 182 -14.44 -4.38 -1.55
N GLY A 183 -14.92 -4.35 -2.80
CA GLY A 183 -14.60 -3.26 -3.74
C GLY A 183 -13.21 -3.33 -4.36
N GLY A 184 -12.63 -4.53 -4.45
CA GLY A 184 -11.32 -4.72 -5.05
C GLY A 184 -10.15 -4.57 -4.08
N VAL A 185 -10.41 -4.33 -2.80
CA VAL A 185 -9.40 -3.89 -1.85
C VAL A 185 -8.75 -5.08 -1.15
N THR A 186 -7.43 -5.10 -1.13
CA THR A 186 -6.64 -6.04 -0.33
C THR A 186 -5.73 -5.29 0.61
N CYS A 187 -5.51 -5.84 1.79
CA CYS A 187 -4.55 -5.31 2.74
C CYS A 187 -3.78 -6.46 3.38
N TYR A 188 -2.52 -6.26 3.73
CA TYR A 188 -1.72 -7.26 4.44
C TYR A 188 -0.65 -6.59 5.27
N VAL A 189 -0.28 -7.27 6.34
CA VAL A 189 0.88 -6.96 7.16
C VAL A 189 1.64 -8.27 7.28
N ASP A 190 2.89 -8.28 6.84
CA ASP A 190 3.71 -9.49 6.78
C ASP A 190 5.15 -9.20 7.20
N ILE A 191 5.83 -10.20 7.75
CA ILE A 191 7.26 -10.13 8.04
C ILE A 191 7.97 -11.15 7.15
N ASN A 192 8.81 -10.66 6.24
CA ASN A 192 9.52 -11.54 5.32
C ASN A 192 10.64 -12.32 6.03
N LYS A 193 11.29 -13.23 5.29
CA LYS A 193 12.38 -14.09 5.82
C LYS A 193 13.60 -13.32 6.33
N ASP A 194 13.79 -12.09 5.85
CA ASP A 194 14.87 -11.19 6.26
C ASP A 194 14.48 -10.32 7.46
N GLY A 195 13.28 -10.52 8.00
CA GLY A 195 12.75 -9.76 9.14
C GLY A 195 12.22 -8.37 8.77
N ILE A 196 11.99 -8.10 7.49
CA ILE A 196 11.42 -6.84 7.03
C ILE A 196 9.91 -6.90 7.20
N LEU A 197 9.38 -5.94 7.95
CA LEU A 197 7.94 -5.74 8.09
C LEU A 197 7.40 -4.98 6.87
N CYS A 198 6.48 -5.59 6.14
CA CYS A 198 5.82 -5.03 4.98
C CYS A 198 4.35 -4.74 5.30
N ILE A 199 3.93 -3.48 5.10
CA ILE A 199 2.53 -3.06 5.18
C ILE A 199 2.06 -2.75 3.76
N GLY A 200 1.17 -3.59 3.24
CA GLY A 200 0.75 -3.56 1.86
C GLY A 200 -0.74 -3.32 1.69
N VAL A 201 -1.09 -2.55 0.65
CA VAL A 201 -2.46 -2.38 0.16
C VAL A 201 -2.54 -2.64 -1.34
N GLY A 202 -3.67 -3.15 -1.78
CA GLY A 202 -3.98 -3.34 -3.19
C GLY A 202 -5.39 -2.86 -3.53
N TRP A 203 -5.55 -2.40 -4.77
CA TRP A 203 -6.84 -2.04 -5.35
C TRP A 203 -6.98 -2.64 -6.76
N TYR A 204 -7.68 -3.76 -6.81
CA TYR A 204 -7.96 -4.50 -8.02
C TYR A 204 -9.23 -4.01 -8.71
N SER A 205 -9.14 -3.79 -10.01
CA SER A 205 -10.27 -3.45 -10.87
C SER A 205 -10.65 -4.60 -11.81
N ASP A 206 -11.91 -4.63 -12.20
CA ASP A 206 -12.49 -5.56 -13.18
C ASP A 206 -11.86 -5.44 -14.59
N GLU A 207 -11.20 -4.32 -14.88
CA GLU A 207 -10.35 -4.09 -16.06
C GLU A 207 -9.08 -4.95 -16.06
N GLY A 208 -8.76 -5.64 -14.97
CA GLY A 208 -7.54 -6.44 -14.86
C GLY A 208 -6.31 -5.63 -14.49
N ILE A 209 -6.50 -4.43 -13.92
CA ILE A 209 -5.44 -3.60 -13.35
C ILE A 209 -5.50 -3.75 -11.83
N ASN A 210 -4.36 -4.00 -11.22
CA ASN A 210 -4.18 -4.00 -9.78
C ASN A 210 -3.14 -2.94 -9.40
N LEU A 211 -3.55 -1.94 -8.64
CA LEU A 211 -2.62 -0.98 -8.04
C LEU A 211 -2.19 -1.53 -6.69
N VAL A 212 -0.91 -1.48 -6.36
CA VAL A 212 -0.39 -1.97 -5.08
C VAL A 212 0.56 -0.93 -4.49
N MET A 213 0.51 -0.75 -3.18
CA MET A 213 1.50 0.03 -2.46
C MET A 213 1.98 -0.74 -1.24
N GLU A 214 3.29 -0.80 -1.06
CA GLU A 214 3.97 -1.46 0.04
C GLU A 214 4.85 -0.46 0.77
N ARG A 215 4.92 -0.60 2.09
CA ARG A 215 5.77 0.19 2.97
C ARG A 215 6.57 -0.76 3.85
N ASP A 216 7.88 -0.74 3.68
CA ASP A 216 8.79 -1.71 4.28
C ASP A 216 9.59 -1.09 5.41
N TYR A 217 9.69 -1.81 6.53
CA TYR A 217 10.46 -1.43 7.72
C TYR A 217 11.50 -2.50 8.03
N GLY A 218 12.71 -2.08 8.35
CA GLY A 218 13.76 -3.00 8.77
C GLY A 218 13.57 -3.48 10.20
N LEU A 219 14.42 -4.44 10.60
CA LEU A 219 14.54 -4.91 11.99
C LEU A 219 14.87 -3.80 12.99
N ASP A 220 15.45 -2.70 12.50
CA ASP A 220 15.75 -1.49 13.27
C ASP A 220 14.53 -0.56 13.44
N GLY A 221 13.35 -0.95 12.94
CA GLY A 221 12.14 -0.13 12.98
C GLY A 221 12.12 1.01 11.96
N LYS A 222 13.19 1.17 11.16
CA LYS A 222 13.32 2.28 10.22
C LYS A 222 12.71 1.95 8.87
N LEU A 223 12.06 2.94 8.26
CA LEU A 223 11.54 2.87 6.90
C LEU A 223 12.68 2.50 5.93
N LYS A 224 12.53 1.40 5.20
CA LYS A 224 13.52 0.95 4.21
C LYS A 224 13.11 1.33 2.80
N ASP A 225 11.83 1.20 2.47
CA ASP A 225 11.37 1.47 1.11
C ASP A 225 9.85 1.70 1.08
N VAL A 226 9.41 2.51 0.11
CA VAL A 226 8.00 2.61 -0.25
C VAL A 226 7.87 2.27 -1.72
N ARG A 227 7.10 1.21 -2.03
CA ARG A 227 6.96 0.69 -3.39
C ARG A 227 5.54 0.90 -3.87
N TRP A 228 5.38 1.58 -4.99
CA TRP A 228 4.12 1.68 -5.71
C TRP A 228 4.20 0.83 -6.97
N LYS A 229 3.15 0.06 -7.26
CA LYS A 229 3.09 -0.87 -8.38
C LYS A 229 1.81 -0.69 -9.16
N SER A 230 1.94 -0.66 -10.47
CA SER A 230 0.84 -0.84 -11.42
C SER A 230 0.98 -2.19 -12.10
N GLU A 231 0.08 -3.11 -11.78
CA GLU A 231 0.09 -4.47 -12.29
C GLU A 231 -1.02 -4.65 -13.32
N MET A 232 -0.66 -5.07 -14.53
CA MET A 232 -1.59 -5.35 -15.61
C MET A 232 -1.68 -6.85 -15.86
N LYS A 233 -2.86 -7.41 -15.69
CA LYS A 233 -3.12 -8.84 -15.95
C LYS A 233 -3.02 -9.10 -17.44
N ARG A 234 -2.16 -10.04 -17.84
CA ARG A 234 -2.04 -10.45 -19.24
C ARG A 234 -3.29 -11.22 -19.65
N ARG A 235 -4.08 -10.64 -20.55
CA ARG A 235 -5.34 -11.23 -21.07
C ARG A 235 -5.18 -11.98 -22.40
N TRP A 236 -3.96 -12.36 -22.80
CA TRP A 236 -3.75 -12.97 -24.12
C TRP A 236 -4.47 -14.32 -24.21
N SER A 237 -5.61 -14.33 -24.90
CA SER A 237 -6.27 -15.51 -25.46
C SER A 237 -5.31 -16.15 -26.44
N ASN A 238 -4.87 -17.38 -26.17
CA ASN A 238 -4.09 -18.32 -26.99
C ASN A 238 -3.13 -17.71 -28.04
N PRO A 239 -1.83 -18.08 -28.08
CA PRO A 239 -1.04 -17.80 -29.28
C PRO A 239 -1.80 -18.37 -30.50
N PRO A 240 -1.79 -17.68 -31.67
CA PRO A 240 -2.32 -18.30 -32.88
C PRO A 240 -1.60 -19.63 -33.04
N ASN A 241 -2.38 -20.71 -33.24
CA ASN A 241 -1.82 -22.01 -33.56
C ASN A 241 -0.91 -21.83 -34.78
N VAL A 242 0.41 -21.94 -34.56
CA VAL A 242 1.40 -22.03 -35.64
C VAL A 242 1.41 -23.46 -36.14
#